data_AF-A0A8T3R7W5-F1
#
_entry.id   AF-A0A8T3R7W5-F1
#
_cell.length_a   1.000
_cell.length_b   1.000
_cell.length_c   1.000
_cell.angle_alpha   90.00
_cell.angle_beta   90.00
_cell.angle_gamma   90.00
#
_symmetry.space_group_name_H-M   'P 1'
#
loop_
_entity.id
_entity.type
_entity.pdbx_description
1 polymer ?
#
loop_
_entity_poly.entity_id
_entity_poly.type
_entity_poly.pdbx_seq_one_letter_code
_entity_poly.pdbx_strand_id
1 'polypeptide(L)'
;YYGTHDATSLFVVLLSYLYQWTGDRSLVQRYLANAEAASEWIGSSGDRDGDGFQEYGTRSSRGYYNQGWKDAGDAIPAADGTLAPLPIALVELQGYAYDAKRRLADLYQLLGRDEDAARLREAARVLYDQVNDMLWWEEEGTYYLGLDGRKMPIRTVASNAGHLLGSGIVPPERAGRVVERLLREDMWSGWGIRTLSSDHPAYNPFSYHTGSVWPHDNAIIAGGFRRYGYEREAAQVASAIFDAASHFVAHRLPELFSGLPRDEGAFPVQYLGANVPQAWAAASVFRLVAVLCGIHAHSDASGSRLYVAPALPEWIPELTLTRLRAGRGSLDLLVRGRECEILRNDSGFEVHHGVPPGRTPGEAGSPGDASP
;
A
#
# COMPACT_ATOMS: atom_id res chain seq x y z
N TYR A 1 -10.99 3.70 23.91
CA TYR A 1 -10.40 4.58 22.89
C TYR A 1 -9.77 3.69 21.83
N TYR A 2 -10.20 3.82 20.58
CA TYR A 2 -9.64 3.12 19.43
C TYR A 2 -9.16 4.19 18.45
N GLY A 3 -7.88 4.22 18.12
CA GLY A 3 -7.23 5.34 17.44
C GLY A 3 -6.45 4.95 16.19
N THR A 4 -6.76 3.80 15.59
CA THR A 4 -6.10 3.27 14.37
C THR A 4 -7.17 2.73 13.42
N HIS A 5 -7.70 3.58 12.55
CA HIS A 5 -8.79 3.19 11.64
C HIS A 5 -8.31 2.33 10.48
N ASP A 6 -7.01 2.39 10.17
CA ASP A 6 -6.32 1.59 9.17
C ASP A 6 -6.13 0.13 9.61
N ALA A 7 -5.85 -0.12 10.89
CA ALA A 7 -5.49 -1.46 11.38
C ALA A 7 -6.59 -2.52 11.16
N THR A 8 -7.87 -2.17 11.27
CA THR A 8 -8.98 -3.12 11.06
C THR A 8 -8.97 -3.69 9.64
N SER A 9 -8.86 -2.83 8.63
CA SER A 9 -8.77 -3.26 7.23
C SER A 9 -7.47 -3.98 6.95
N LEU A 10 -6.35 -3.46 7.46
CA LEU A 10 -5.03 -4.07 7.28
C LEU A 10 -4.91 -5.46 7.92
N PHE A 11 -5.66 -5.75 8.99
CA PHE A 11 -5.74 -7.10 9.57
C PHE A 11 -6.31 -8.11 8.58
N VAL A 12 -7.40 -7.78 7.88
CA VAL A 12 -8.01 -8.65 6.87
C VAL A 12 -7.05 -8.86 5.69
N VAL A 13 -6.38 -7.78 5.27
CA VAL A 13 -5.35 -7.82 4.22
C VAL A 13 -4.20 -8.75 4.63
N LEU A 14 -3.73 -8.65 5.88
CA LEU A 14 -2.68 -9.50 6.42
C LEU A 14 -3.08 -10.98 6.48
N LEU A 15 -4.30 -11.30 6.93
CA LEU A 15 -4.80 -12.68 6.96
C LEU A 15 -4.80 -13.29 5.57
N SER A 16 -5.24 -12.53 4.56
CA SER A 16 -5.16 -12.94 3.17
C SER A 16 -3.71 -13.20 2.75
N TYR A 17 -2.78 -12.26 2.98
CA TYR A 17 -1.36 -12.48 2.66
C TYR A 17 -0.78 -13.73 3.34
N LEU A 18 -1.13 -13.97 4.60
CA LEU A 18 -0.70 -15.15 5.33
C LEU A 18 -1.19 -16.44 4.65
N TYR A 19 -2.46 -16.48 4.24
CA TYR A 19 -2.98 -17.61 3.46
C TYR A 19 -2.26 -17.76 2.12
N GLN A 20 -2.09 -16.67 1.37
CA GLN A 20 -1.43 -16.70 0.06
C GLN A 20 0.01 -17.25 0.13
N TRP A 21 0.73 -17.01 1.23
CA TRP A 21 2.11 -17.50 1.42
C TRP A 21 2.20 -18.89 2.05
N THR A 22 1.17 -19.35 2.76
CA THR A 22 1.20 -20.62 3.48
C THR A 22 0.39 -21.72 2.81
N GLY A 23 -0.61 -21.36 2.00
CA GLY A 23 -1.65 -22.27 1.51
C GLY A 23 -2.48 -22.92 2.64
N ASP A 24 -2.33 -22.48 3.89
CA ASP A 24 -2.89 -23.15 5.05
C ASP A 24 -4.31 -22.66 5.36
N ARG A 25 -5.29 -23.43 4.88
CA ARG A 25 -6.72 -23.17 5.12
C ARG A 25 -7.09 -23.18 6.61
N SER A 26 -6.35 -23.90 7.46
CA SER A 26 -6.65 -23.93 8.90
C SER A 26 -6.38 -22.59 9.57
N LEU A 27 -5.41 -21.80 9.08
CA LEU A 27 -5.16 -20.43 9.55
C LEU A 27 -6.33 -19.51 9.20
N VAL A 28 -6.88 -19.63 7.99
CA VAL A 28 -8.07 -18.87 7.57
C VAL A 28 -9.24 -19.19 8.49
N GLN A 29 -9.52 -20.48 8.72
CA GLN A 29 -10.62 -20.91 9.61
C GLN A 29 -10.43 -20.40 11.05
N ARG A 30 -9.19 -20.42 11.56
CA ARG A 30 -8.87 -19.97 12.92
C ARG A 30 -9.19 -18.49 13.14
N TYR A 31 -8.94 -17.65 12.16
CA TYR A 31 -9.09 -16.19 12.26
C TYR A 31 -10.32 -15.66 11.51
N LEU A 32 -11.16 -16.53 10.96
CA LEU A 32 -12.32 -16.13 10.15
C LEU A 32 -13.25 -15.22 10.95
N ALA A 33 -13.61 -15.61 12.17
CA ALA A 33 -14.49 -14.81 13.03
C ALA A 33 -13.91 -13.41 13.31
N ASN A 34 -12.58 -13.28 13.43
CA ASN A 34 -11.92 -11.98 13.59
C ASN A 34 -11.99 -11.14 12.31
N ALA A 35 -11.80 -11.76 11.13
CA ALA A 35 -11.90 -11.09 9.85
C ALA A 35 -13.35 -10.67 9.53
N GLU A 36 -14.33 -11.47 9.95
CA GLU A 36 -15.75 -11.15 9.86
C GLU A 36 -16.12 -9.96 10.76
N ALA A 37 -15.68 -9.96 12.01
CA ALA A 37 -15.87 -8.82 12.92
C ALA A 37 -15.18 -7.54 12.39
N ALA A 38 -14.00 -7.67 11.78
CA ALA A 38 -13.33 -6.57 11.12
C ALA A 38 -14.14 -6.05 9.92
N SER A 39 -14.69 -6.94 9.09
CA SER A 39 -15.54 -6.57 7.96
C SER A 39 -16.85 -5.91 8.39
N GLU A 40 -17.46 -6.38 9.49
CA GLU A 40 -18.64 -5.76 10.08
C GLU A 40 -18.30 -4.35 10.60
N TRP A 41 -17.16 -4.20 11.28
CA TRP A 41 -16.70 -2.89 11.75
C TRP A 41 -16.49 -1.92 10.58
N ILE A 42 -15.85 -2.36 9.49
CA ILE A 42 -15.64 -1.55 8.28
C ILE A 42 -16.97 -1.02 7.73
N GLY A 43 -18.01 -1.85 7.68
CA GLY A 43 -19.33 -1.45 7.17
C GLY A 43 -20.24 -0.76 8.19
N SER A 44 -19.79 -0.55 9.43
CA SER A 44 -20.62 0.05 10.49
C SER A 44 -19.86 1.14 11.26
N SER A 45 -18.97 0.76 12.18
CA SER A 45 -18.25 1.74 13.01
C SER A 45 -17.20 2.55 12.24
N GLY A 46 -16.66 1.98 11.17
CA GLY A 46 -15.74 2.64 10.24
C GLY A 46 -16.45 3.59 9.28
N ASP A 47 -17.70 3.31 8.91
CA ASP A 47 -18.56 4.15 8.06
C ASP A 47 -19.62 4.84 8.91
N ARG A 48 -19.26 6.00 9.48
CA ARG A 48 -19.98 6.59 10.61
C ARG A 48 -21.35 7.15 10.25
N ASP A 49 -21.53 7.56 9.00
CA ASP A 49 -22.78 8.12 8.48
C ASP A 49 -23.44 7.25 7.41
N GLY A 50 -22.84 6.11 7.04
CA GLY A 50 -23.42 5.11 6.16
C GLY A 50 -23.32 5.47 4.68
N ASP A 51 -22.40 6.36 4.31
CA ASP A 51 -22.20 6.81 2.92
C ASP A 51 -21.24 5.89 2.13
N GLY A 52 -20.62 4.91 2.80
CA GLY A 52 -19.68 3.95 2.25
C GLY A 52 -18.22 4.26 2.54
N PHE A 53 -17.88 5.49 2.97
CA PHE A 53 -16.50 5.88 3.25
C PHE A 53 -16.08 5.53 4.68
N GLN A 54 -14.82 5.14 4.83
CA GLN A 54 -14.17 5.00 6.13
C GLN A 54 -13.80 6.37 6.70
N GLU A 55 -14.26 6.65 7.90
CA GLU A 55 -14.09 7.92 8.57
C GLU A 55 -13.61 7.76 10.00
N TYR A 56 -12.69 8.64 10.40
CA TYR A 56 -12.32 8.75 11.79
C TYR A 56 -12.70 10.10 12.40
N GLY A 57 -12.94 10.08 13.69
CA GLY A 57 -13.14 11.27 14.50
C GLY A 57 -12.97 10.91 15.95
N THR A 58 -12.03 11.59 16.63
CA THR A 58 -11.70 11.28 18.02
C THR A 58 -12.94 11.34 18.91
N ARG A 59 -13.14 10.27 19.70
CA ARG A 59 -14.23 10.16 20.68
C ARG A 59 -13.76 10.48 22.11
N SER A 60 -12.52 10.95 22.27
CA SER A 60 -11.89 11.23 23.56
C SER A 60 -11.14 12.55 23.51
N SER A 61 -11.27 13.37 24.54
CA SER A 61 -10.48 14.60 24.69
C SER A 61 -8.97 14.35 24.86
N ARG A 62 -8.57 13.09 25.15
CA ARG A 62 -7.17 12.65 25.23
C ARG A 62 -6.73 11.78 24.04
N GLY A 63 -7.60 11.62 23.05
CA GLY A 63 -7.31 10.82 21.85
C GLY A 63 -6.53 11.62 20.80
N TYR A 64 -5.84 10.92 19.90
CA TYR A 64 -5.25 11.52 18.71
C TYR A 64 -6.33 12.14 17.83
N TYR A 65 -6.02 13.30 17.29
CA TYR A 65 -6.87 14.01 16.33
C TYR A 65 -6.96 13.23 15.02
N ASN A 66 -5.80 12.85 14.48
CA ASN A 66 -5.66 12.01 13.30
C ASN A 66 -5.50 10.54 13.71
N GLN A 67 -6.24 9.65 13.03
CA GLN A 67 -6.32 8.24 13.41
C GLN A 67 -6.12 7.30 12.21
N GLY A 68 -5.57 7.84 11.11
CA GLY A 68 -4.93 7.04 10.06
C GLY A 68 -3.45 6.83 10.38
N TRP A 69 -2.68 6.35 9.40
CA TRP A 69 -1.24 6.11 9.58
C TRP A 69 -0.45 7.41 9.80
N LYS A 70 -0.92 8.53 9.23
CA LYS A 70 -0.45 9.88 9.53
C LYS A 70 -1.13 10.42 10.78
N ASP A 71 -0.65 10.02 11.94
CA ASP A 71 -1.30 10.20 13.25
C ASP A 71 -0.90 11.47 14.01
N ALA A 72 0.09 12.23 13.54
CA ALA A 72 0.45 13.51 14.14
C ALA A 72 -0.71 14.51 14.03
N GLY A 73 -0.84 15.40 15.02
CA GLY A 73 -1.97 16.33 15.09
C GLY A 73 -2.07 17.31 13.91
N ASP A 74 -0.96 17.61 13.26
CA ASP A 74 -0.83 18.52 12.12
C ASP A 74 -0.81 17.83 10.75
N ALA A 75 -0.97 16.51 10.71
CA ALA A 75 -0.64 15.71 9.54
C ALA A 75 -1.60 15.88 8.34
N ILE A 76 -2.83 16.35 8.57
CA ILE A 76 -3.87 16.49 7.55
C ILE A 76 -4.23 17.97 7.39
N PRO A 77 -3.35 18.78 6.76
CA PRO A 77 -3.64 20.17 6.51
C PRO A 77 -4.58 20.32 5.30
N ALA A 78 -5.46 21.31 5.35
CA ALA A 78 -6.19 21.84 4.21
C ALA A 78 -5.27 22.76 3.38
N ALA A 79 -5.75 23.19 2.21
CA ALA A 79 -4.97 23.94 1.23
C ALA A 79 -4.34 25.26 1.76
N ASP A 80 -4.96 25.88 2.77
CA ASP A 80 -4.45 27.10 3.42
C ASP A 80 -3.50 26.84 4.60
N GLY A 81 -3.21 25.58 4.88
CA GLY A 81 -2.38 25.13 6.01
C GLY A 81 -3.14 24.93 7.32
N THR A 82 -4.44 25.24 7.39
CA THR A 82 -5.27 24.93 8.57
C THR A 82 -5.55 23.44 8.67
N LEU A 83 -5.96 22.93 9.84
CA LEU A 83 -6.28 21.51 10.01
C LEU A 83 -7.67 21.19 9.45
N ALA A 84 -7.77 20.10 8.69
CA ALA A 84 -9.05 19.60 8.21
C ALA A 84 -9.98 19.24 9.38
N PRO A 85 -11.25 19.68 9.38
CA PRO A 85 -12.18 19.37 10.47
C PRO A 85 -12.60 17.89 10.48
N LEU A 86 -12.78 17.32 11.67
CA LEU A 86 -13.32 15.97 11.87
C LEU A 86 -14.84 15.89 11.62
N PRO A 87 -15.39 14.70 11.29
CA PRO A 87 -14.67 13.46 10.95
C PRO A 87 -13.94 13.57 9.60
N ILE A 88 -12.85 12.80 9.41
CA ILE A 88 -12.06 12.83 8.18
C ILE A 88 -12.14 11.46 7.49
N ALA A 89 -12.45 11.48 6.19
CA ALA A 89 -12.44 10.31 5.32
C ALA A 89 -11.15 10.31 4.47
N LEU A 90 -10.05 9.82 5.02
CA LEU A 90 -8.77 9.80 4.31
C LEU A 90 -8.78 8.82 3.14
N VAL A 91 -8.12 9.19 2.05
CA VAL A 91 -8.14 8.46 0.79
C VAL A 91 -7.57 7.03 0.94
N GLU A 92 -6.47 6.85 1.68
CA GLU A 92 -5.85 5.54 1.84
C GLU A 92 -6.73 4.55 2.63
N LEU A 93 -7.55 5.04 3.56
CA LEU A 93 -8.47 4.18 4.32
C LEU A 93 -9.50 3.52 3.40
N GLN A 94 -9.90 4.24 2.34
CA GLN A 94 -10.83 3.71 1.35
C GLN A 94 -10.16 2.61 0.52
N GLY A 95 -8.90 2.84 0.14
CA GLY A 95 -8.07 1.83 -0.50
C GLY A 95 -7.92 0.57 0.36
N TYR A 96 -7.68 0.71 1.67
CA TYR A 96 -7.56 -0.43 2.57
C TYR A 96 -8.88 -1.18 2.74
N ALA A 97 -10.01 -0.47 2.88
CA ALA A 97 -11.32 -1.09 2.96
C ALA A 97 -11.68 -1.85 1.68
N TYR A 98 -11.36 -1.29 0.51
CA TYR A 98 -11.51 -1.97 -0.78
C TYR A 98 -10.70 -3.27 -0.84
N ASP A 99 -9.40 -3.22 -0.52
CA ASP A 99 -8.51 -4.39 -0.56
C ASP A 99 -8.98 -5.47 0.44
N ALA A 100 -9.37 -5.05 1.65
CA ALA A 100 -9.94 -5.95 2.66
C ALA A 100 -11.21 -6.66 2.17
N LYS A 101 -12.16 -5.93 1.57
CA LYS A 101 -13.40 -6.52 1.02
C LYS A 101 -13.11 -7.52 -0.10
N ARG A 102 -12.24 -7.16 -1.05
CA ARG A 102 -11.85 -8.06 -2.16
C ARG A 102 -11.21 -9.34 -1.64
N ARG A 103 -10.27 -9.22 -0.71
CA ARG A 103 -9.55 -10.35 -0.15
C ARG A 103 -10.41 -11.26 0.72
N LEU A 104 -11.29 -10.69 1.54
CA LEU A 104 -12.21 -11.48 2.34
C LEU A 104 -13.22 -12.22 1.43
N ALA A 105 -13.64 -11.61 0.32
CA ALA A 105 -14.45 -12.31 -0.68
C ALA A 105 -13.73 -13.54 -1.24
N ASP A 106 -12.44 -13.43 -1.55
CA ASP A 106 -11.66 -14.57 -2.05
C ASP A 106 -11.48 -15.66 -0.97
N LEU A 107 -11.32 -15.27 0.30
CA LEU A 107 -11.33 -16.21 1.42
C LEU A 107 -12.70 -16.89 1.61
N TYR A 108 -13.81 -16.19 1.41
CA TYR A 108 -15.14 -16.82 1.43
C TYR A 108 -15.34 -17.80 0.28
N GLN A 109 -14.90 -17.45 -0.93
CA GLN A 109 -14.96 -18.36 -2.07
C GLN A 109 -14.15 -19.64 -1.80
N LEU A 110 -12.93 -19.51 -1.25
CA LEU A 110 -12.14 -20.65 -0.81
C LEU A 110 -12.89 -21.57 0.17
N LEU A 111 -13.73 -20.97 1.03
CA LEU A 111 -14.53 -21.67 2.02
C LEU A 111 -15.87 -22.21 1.47
N GLY A 112 -16.19 -21.97 0.20
CA GLY A 112 -17.46 -22.36 -0.41
C GLY A 112 -18.64 -21.46 -0.03
N ARG A 113 -18.38 -20.22 0.40
CA ARG A 113 -19.38 -19.21 0.78
C ARG A 113 -19.58 -18.20 -0.34
N ASP A 114 -20.06 -18.69 -1.48
CA ASP A 114 -20.12 -17.91 -2.73
C ASP A 114 -21.03 -16.68 -2.63
N GLU A 115 -22.15 -16.76 -1.90
CA GLU A 115 -23.06 -15.62 -1.69
C GLU A 115 -22.39 -14.48 -0.90
N ASP A 116 -21.66 -14.81 0.17
CA ASP A 116 -20.93 -13.83 0.96
C ASP A 116 -19.78 -13.21 0.16
N ALA A 117 -19.09 -14.03 -0.65
CA ALA A 117 -18.07 -13.55 -1.57
C ALA A 117 -18.65 -12.57 -2.60
N ALA A 118 -19.79 -12.90 -3.20
CA ALA A 118 -20.47 -12.02 -4.16
C ALA A 118 -20.89 -10.69 -3.52
N ARG A 119 -21.47 -10.72 -2.32
CA ARG A 119 -21.86 -9.51 -1.57
C ARG A 119 -20.66 -8.60 -1.29
N LEU A 120 -19.54 -9.15 -0.87
CA LEU A 120 -18.33 -8.36 -0.62
C LEU A 120 -17.68 -7.82 -1.90
N ARG A 121 -17.73 -8.58 -3.00
CA ARG A 121 -17.26 -8.11 -4.32
C ARG A 121 -18.10 -6.93 -4.81
N GLU A 122 -19.42 -7.01 -4.65
CA GLU A 122 -20.31 -5.90 -5.00
C GLU A 122 -20.06 -4.67 -4.11
N ALA A 123 -19.92 -4.86 -2.79
CA ALA A 123 -19.58 -3.76 -1.89
C ALA A 123 -18.22 -3.13 -2.23
N ALA A 124 -17.22 -3.92 -2.66
CA ALA A 124 -15.94 -3.40 -3.12
C ALA A 124 -16.07 -2.64 -4.45
N ARG A 125 -16.92 -3.10 -5.37
CA ARG A 125 -17.20 -2.44 -6.65
C ARG A 125 -17.87 -1.08 -6.43
N VAL A 126 -18.88 -1.00 -5.56
CA VAL A 126 -19.54 0.26 -5.18
C VAL A 126 -18.54 1.25 -4.58
N LEU A 127 -17.69 0.79 -3.65
CA LEU A 127 -16.65 1.65 -3.06
C LEU A 127 -15.62 2.11 -4.10
N TYR A 128 -15.25 1.24 -5.04
CA TYR A 128 -14.38 1.60 -6.16
C TYR A 128 -14.99 2.74 -6.99
N ASP A 129 -16.27 2.66 -7.36
CA ASP A 129 -16.95 3.70 -8.12
C ASP A 129 -16.99 5.02 -7.32
N GLN A 130 -17.45 4.97 -6.06
CA GLN A 130 -17.57 6.16 -5.20
C GLN A 130 -16.23 6.87 -4.98
N VAL A 131 -15.15 6.13 -4.70
CA VAL A 131 -13.80 6.71 -4.54
C VAL A 131 -13.36 7.39 -5.82
N ASN A 132 -13.58 6.75 -6.97
CA ASN A 132 -13.13 7.27 -8.25
C ASN A 132 -13.96 8.45 -8.76
N ASP A 133 -15.21 8.57 -8.32
CA ASP A 133 -16.06 9.71 -8.65
C ASP A 133 -15.84 10.90 -7.72
N MET A 134 -15.69 10.65 -6.41
CA MET A 134 -15.69 11.72 -5.39
C MET A 134 -14.30 12.20 -4.99
N LEU A 135 -13.29 11.32 -5.00
CA LEU A 135 -11.95 11.63 -4.49
C LEU A 135 -10.95 11.95 -5.61
N TRP A 136 -11.33 11.80 -6.87
CA TRP A 136 -10.46 12.13 -8.00
C TRP A 136 -10.32 13.65 -8.17
N TRP A 137 -9.07 14.10 -8.22
CA TRP A 137 -8.70 15.49 -8.44
C TRP A 137 -8.15 15.66 -9.86
N GLU A 138 -9.04 16.01 -10.78
CA GLU A 138 -8.74 16.08 -12.22
C GLU A 138 -7.63 17.09 -12.53
N GLU A 139 -7.65 18.29 -11.96
CA GLU A 139 -6.66 19.33 -12.25
C GLU A 139 -5.24 18.92 -11.84
N GLU A 140 -5.11 18.18 -10.74
CA GLU A 140 -3.82 17.74 -10.20
C GLU A 140 -3.36 16.38 -10.77
N GLY A 141 -4.27 15.65 -11.43
CA GLY A 141 -4.01 14.31 -11.96
C GLY A 141 -3.75 13.26 -10.87
N THR A 142 -4.36 13.44 -9.69
CA THR A 142 -4.22 12.54 -8.55
C THR A 142 -5.52 12.50 -7.74
N TYR A 143 -5.50 12.00 -6.50
CA TYR A 143 -6.63 12.01 -5.60
C TYR A 143 -6.45 13.07 -4.51
N TYR A 144 -7.56 13.66 -4.07
CA TYR A 144 -7.59 14.48 -2.86
C TYR A 144 -7.08 13.67 -1.66
N LEU A 145 -6.52 14.34 -0.64
CA LEU A 145 -6.05 13.68 0.59
C LEU A 145 -7.19 12.95 1.32
N GLY A 146 -8.42 13.43 1.15
CA GLY A 146 -9.63 12.82 1.68
C GLY A 146 -10.82 13.78 1.59
N LEU A 147 -11.87 13.47 2.33
CA LEU A 147 -12.97 14.40 2.61
C LEU A 147 -12.90 14.86 4.06
N ASP A 148 -13.21 16.14 4.30
CA ASP A 148 -13.32 16.70 5.64
C ASP A 148 -14.70 16.43 6.28
N GLY A 149 -14.91 16.91 7.50
CA GLY A 149 -16.16 16.73 8.24
C GLY A 149 -17.40 17.41 7.64
N ARG A 150 -17.23 18.18 6.56
CA ARG A 150 -18.31 18.75 5.74
C ARG A 150 -18.45 18.03 4.40
N LYS A 151 -17.77 16.89 4.24
CA LYS A 151 -17.64 16.10 3.00
C LYS A 151 -17.04 16.89 1.85
N MET A 152 -16.23 17.91 2.15
CA MET A 152 -15.53 18.69 1.15
C MET A 152 -14.16 18.08 0.86
N PRO A 153 -13.71 18.06 -0.40
CA PRO A 153 -12.38 17.57 -0.74
C PRO A 153 -11.25 18.35 -0.04
N ILE A 154 -10.35 17.62 0.60
CA ILE A 154 -9.12 18.16 1.18
C ILE A 154 -8.09 18.30 0.06
N ARG A 155 -8.00 19.51 -0.50
CA ARG A 155 -7.12 19.88 -1.62
C ARG A 155 -5.65 19.98 -1.23
N THR A 156 -5.07 18.84 -0.90
CA THR A 156 -3.69 18.72 -0.41
C THR A 156 -3.01 17.56 -1.14
N VAL A 157 -1.89 17.86 -1.79
CA VAL A 157 -1.09 16.82 -2.45
C VAL A 157 -0.21 16.14 -1.41
N ALA A 158 -0.41 14.83 -1.27
CA ALA A 158 0.27 14.01 -0.29
C ALA A 158 0.53 12.60 -0.84
N SER A 159 1.45 11.89 -0.19
CA SER A 159 1.83 10.51 -0.54
C SER A 159 0.68 9.49 -0.46
N ASN A 160 -0.40 9.81 0.28
CA ASN A 160 -1.55 8.94 0.52
C ASN A 160 -2.18 8.40 -0.76
N ALA A 161 -2.20 9.18 -1.85
CA ALA A 161 -2.72 8.73 -3.14
C ALA A 161 -1.97 7.50 -3.68
N GLY A 162 -0.68 7.35 -3.37
CA GLY A 162 0.11 6.18 -3.77
C GLY A 162 -0.29 4.89 -3.05
N HIS A 163 -0.94 4.99 -1.88
CA HIS A 163 -1.53 3.82 -1.22
C HIS A 163 -2.74 3.26 -1.98
N LEU A 164 -3.47 4.08 -2.74
CA LEU A 164 -4.53 3.61 -3.63
C LEU A 164 -4.01 2.73 -4.77
N LEU A 165 -2.82 3.05 -5.31
CA LEU A 165 -2.16 2.17 -6.27
C LEU A 165 -1.81 0.83 -5.60
N GLY A 166 -1.38 0.87 -4.34
CA GLY A 166 -1.10 -0.34 -3.55
C GLY A 166 -2.32 -1.25 -3.35
N SER A 167 -3.50 -0.68 -3.10
CA SER A 167 -4.76 -1.44 -2.95
C SER A 167 -5.35 -1.93 -4.27
N GLY A 168 -4.99 -1.29 -5.39
CA GLY A 168 -5.52 -1.61 -6.70
C GLY A 168 -6.90 -0.98 -7.00
N ILE A 169 -7.32 0.02 -6.23
CA ILE A 169 -8.60 0.72 -6.43
C ILE A 169 -8.53 1.81 -7.52
N VAL A 170 -7.33 2.12 -8.02
CA VAL A 170 -7.14 3.14 -9.07
C VAL A 170 -7.49 2.54 -10.45
N PRO A 171 -8.28 3.22 -11.29
CA PRO A 171 -8.52 2.78 -12.66
C PRO A 171 -7.22 2.75 -13.46
N PRO A 172 -7.00 1.74 -14.32
CA PRO A 172 -5.78 1.59 -15.11
C PRO A 172 -5.37 2.87 -15.85
N GLU A 173 -6.35 3.58 -16.43
CA GLU A 173 -6.19 4.80 -17.21
C GLU A 173 -5.74 6.01 -16.38
N ARG A 174 -5.96 5.99 -15.06
CA ARG A 174 -5.53 7.07 -14.14
C ARG A 174 -4.19 6.79 -13.48
N ALA A 175 -3.76 5.53 -13.40
CA ALA A 175 -2.58 5.13 -12.65
C ALA A 175 -1.31 5.87 -13.07
N GLY A 176 -1.11 6.08 -14.38
CA GLY A 176 0.05 6.81 -14.89
C GLY A 176 0.12 8.25 -14.42
N ARG A 177 -1.04 8.92 -14.32
CA ARG A 177 -1.12 10.31 -13.82
C ARG A 177 -0.75 10.38 -12.33
N VAL A 178 -1.21 9.42 -11.53
CA VAL A 178 -0.85 9.34 -10.10
C VAL A 178 0.65 9.07 -9.93
N VAL A 179 1.22 8.15 -10.72
CA VAL A 179 2.66 7.83 -10.71
C VAL A 179 3.48 9.07 -11.07
N GLU A 180 3.15 9.73 -12.18
CA GLU A 180 3.80 10.98 -12.60
C GLU A 180 3.71 12.02 -11.49
N ARG A 181 2.52 12.19 -10.90
CA ARG A 181 2.29 13.21 -9.89
C ARG A 181 3.12 13.00 -8.63
N LEU A 182 3.26 11.76 -8.17
CA LEU A 182 4.06 11.40 -7.00
C LEU A 182 5.57 11.56 -7.24
N LEU A 183 6.00 11.55 -8.50
CA LEU A 183 7.40 11.70 -8.91
C LEU A 183 7.77 13.13 -9.36
N ARG A 184 6.84 14.08 -9.33
CA ARG A 184 7.14 15.50 -9.55
C ARG A 184 8.06 16.05 -8.45
N GLU A 185 8.83 17.08 -8.79
CA GLU A 185 9.89 17.67 -7.95
C GLU A 185 9.42 18.05 -6.53
N ASP A 186 8.19 18.53 -6.40
CA ASP A 186 7.61 18.94 -5.12
C ASP A 186 7.33 17.74 -4.18
N MET A 187 7.07 16.56 -4.75
CA MET A 187 6.87 15.32 -4.00
C MET A 187 8.14 14.46 -3.93
N TRP A 188 8.90 14.37 -5.01
CA TRP A 188 10.11 13.56 -5.13
C TRP A 188 11.34 14.32 -4.63
N SER A 189 11.88 13.88 -3.50
CA SER A 189 13.07 14.50 -2.91
C SER A 189 14.39 14.04 -3.53
N GLY A 190 14.38 12.99 -4.35
CA GLY A 190 15.60 12.27 -4.75
C GLY A 190 16.09 11.25 -3.71
N TRP A 191 15.63 11.34 -2.46
CA TRP A 191 15.79 10.29 -1.42
C TRP A 191 14.53 9.43 -1.24
N GLY A 192 13.42 9.86 -1.83
CA GLY A 192 12.11 9.21 -1.75
C GLY A 192 10.98 10.23 -1.95
N ILE A 193 9.75 9.73 -1.97
CA ILE A 193 8.52 10.52 -2.02
C ILE A 193 8.24 11.08 -0.63
N ARG A 194 8.05 12.39 -0.54
CA ARG A 194 7.70 13.14 0.67
C ARG A 194 6.25 12.85 1.07
N THR A 195 5.94 13.00 2.36
CA THR A 195 4.57 12.84 2.83
C THR A 195 3.63 13.96 2.37
N LEU A 196 4.17 15.15 2.10
CA LEU A 196 3.45 16.36 1.71
C LEU A 196 4.27 17.09 0.63
N SER A 197 3.57 17.65 -0.37
CA SER A 197 4.19 18.49 -1.40
C SER A 197 4.97 19.64 -0.78
N SER A 198 6.17 19.91 -1.29
CA SER A 198 6.98 21.05 -0.85
C SER A 198 6.40 22.41 -1.21
N ASP A 199 5.41 22.46 -2.11
CA ASP A 199 4.70 23.68 -2.48
C ASP A 199 3.57 24.04 -1.50
N HIS A 200 3.23 23.12 -0.58
CA HIS A 200 2.17 23.31 0.38
C HIS A 200 2.61 24.26 1.53
N PRO A 201 1.79 25.22 1.98
CA PRO A 201 2.17 26.16 3.06
C PRO A 201 2.57 25.51 4.39
N ALA A 202 2.02 24.31 4.67
CA ALA A 202 2.33 23.52 5.86
C ALA A 202 3.57 22.62 5.71
N TYR A 203 4.26 22.66 4.56
CA TYR A 203 5.45 21.86 4.33
C TYR A 203 6.57 22.23 5.29
N ASN A 204 7.11 21.21 5.95
CA ASN A 204 8.31 21.30 6.76
C ASN A 204 9.11 20.00 6.56
N PRO A 205 10.33 20.07 5.97
CA PRO A 205 11.14 18.88 5.71
C PRO A 205 11.55 18.15 6.99
N PHE A 206 11.48 18.80 8.16
CA PHE A 206 11.82 18.22 9.46
C PHE A 206 10.59 17.83 10.27
N SER A 207 9.37 17.98 9.75
CA SER A 207 8.15 17.55 10.42
C SER A 207 7.97 16.04 10.33
N TYR A 208 7.22 15.48 11.29
CA TYR A 208 6.94 14.07 11.37
C TYR A 208 6.10 13.58 10.18
N HIS A 209 5.01 14.25 9.84
CA HIS A 209 4.11 13.86 8.73
C HIS A 209 3.87 14.94 7.67
N THR A 210 4.39 16.17 7.84
CA THR A 210 4.16 17.27 6.88
C THR A 210 5.39 17.62 6.04
N GLY A 211 6.15 16.61 5.61
CA GLY A 211 7.24 16.83 4.65
C GLY A 211 8.40 15.84 4.71
N SER A 212 8.43 14.93 5.68
CA SER A 212 9.45 13.87 5.78
C SER A 212 9.29 12.80 4.70
N VAL A 213 10.26 11.90 4.61
CA VAL A 213 10.24 10.69 3.79
C VAL A 213 10.21 9.48 4.71
N TRP A 214 9.24 8.59 4.47
CA TRP A 214 9.04 7.37 5.26
C TRP A 214 9.37 6.14 4.40
N PRO A 215 10.27 5.24 4.84
CA PRO A 215 10.59 4.04 4.09
C PRO A 215 9.38 3.14 3.81
N HIS A 216 8.45 3.03 4.77
CA HIS A 216 7.29 2.14 4.63
C HIS A 216 6.26 2.66 3.63
N ASP A 217 5.98 3.96 3.67
CA ASP A 217 5.15 4.67 2.69
C ASP A 217 5.72 4.45 1.28
N ASN A 218 7.01 4.72 1.09
CA ASN A 218 7.70 4.53 -0.18
C ASN A 218 7.69 3.06 -0.66
N ALA A 219 7.79 2.09 0.24
CA ALA A 219 7.69 0.67 -0.12
C ALA A 219 6.26 0.25 -0.52
N ILE A 220 5.23 0.87 0.05
CA ILE A 220 3.84 0.68 -0.37
C ILE A 220 3.64 1.29 -1.76
N ILE A 221 4.08 2.54 -1.96
CA ILE A 221 3.96 3.25 -3.24
C ILE A 221 4.70 2.51 -4.36
N ALA A 222 5.95 2.10 -4.14
CA ALA A 222 6.71 1.31 -5.12
C ALA A 222 6.00 -0.01 -5.47
N GLY A 223 5.35 -0.65 -4.48
CA GLY A 223 4.50 -1.81 -4.72
C GLY A 223 3.26 -1.50 -5.56
N GLY A 224 2.67 -0.32 -5.38
CA GLY A 224 1.59 0.20 -6.24
C GLY A 224 2.06 0.46 -7.67
N PHE A 225 3.21 1.11 -7.85
CA PHE A 225 3.81 1.33 -9.18
C PHE A 225 4.02 -0.02 -9.89
N ARG A 226 4.62 -0.98 -9.19
CA ARG A 226 4.83 -2.35 -9.70
C ARG A 226 3.53 -3.03 -10.10
N ARG A 227 2.46 -2.89 -9.31
CA ARG A 227 1.14 -3.46 -9.60
C ARG A 227 0.58 -2.98 -10.94
N TYR A 228 0.81 -1.71 -11.29
CA TYR A 228 0.31 -1.10 -12.52
C TYR A 228 1.33 -1.14 -13.69
N GLY A 229 2.42 -1.89 -13.55
CA GLY A 229 3.42 -2.07 -14.62
C GLY A 229 4.49 -0.97 -14.72
N TYR A 230 4.53 -0.04 -13.77
CA TYR A 230 5.53 1.04 -13.69
C TYR A 230 6.82 0.53 -13.02
N GLU A 231 7.51 -0.37 -13.72
CA GLU A 231 8.70 -1.08 -13.21
C GLU A 231 9.87 -0.15 -12.92
N ARG A 232 10.10 0.84 -13.81
CA ARG A 232 11.22 1.76 -13.72
C ARG A 232 11.05 2.71 -12.55
N GLU A 233 9.84 3.20 -12.36
CA GLU A 233 9.43 4.09 -11.29
C GLU A 233 9.50 3.37 -9.93
N ALA A 234 9.04 2.12 -9.87
CA ALA A 234 9.20 1.29 -8.67
C ALA A 234 10.68 1.08 -8.32
N ALA A 235 11.53 0.82 -9.33
CA ALA A 235 12.97 0.67 -9.14
C ALA A 235 13.66 1.97 -8.74
N GLN A 236 13.22 3.12 -9.25
CA GLN A 236 13.70 4.45 -8.84
C GLN A 236 13.45 4.70 -7.35
N VAL A 237 12.22 4.46 -6.88
CA VAL A 237 11.86 4.60 -5.46
C VAL A 237 12.69 3.65 -4.60
N ALA A 238 12.79 2.37 -5.00
CA ALA A 238 13.60 1.39 -4.26
C ALA A 238 15.07 1.81 -4.16
N SER A 239 15.66 2.24 -5.28
CA SER A 239 17.06 2.69 -5.35
C SER A 239 17.32 3.85 -4.41
N ALA A 240 16.43 4.86 -4.39
CA ALA A 240 16.57 6.00 -3.50
C ALA A 240 16.52 5.62 -2.01
N ILE A 241 15.64 4.69 -1.63
CA ILE A 241 15.54 4.21 -0.24
C ILE A 241 16.76 3.37 0.16
N PHE A 242 17.27 2.50 -0.72
CA PHE A 242 18.50 1.74 -0.46
C PHE A 242 19.73 2.64 -0.35
N ASP A 243 19.81 3.64 -1.22
CA ASP A 243 20.87 4.64 -1.18
C ASP A 243 20.80 5.46 0.11
N ALA A 244 19.60 5.92 0.50
CA ALA A 244 19.39 6.60 1.78
C ALA A 244 19.84 5.73 2.97
N ALA A 245 19.55 4.42 2.95
CA ALA A 245 20.00 3.50 3.97
C ALA A 245 21.53 3.50 4.12
N SER A 246 22.29 3.64 3.03
CA SER A 246 23.76 3.65 3.03
C SER A 246 24.38 4.82 3.80
N HIS A 247 23.63 5.91 4.01
CA HIS A 247 24.06 7.07 4.78
C HIS A 247 23.83 6.93 6.29
N PHE A 248 23.04 5.93 6.73
CA PHE A 248 22.75 5.73 8.15
C PHE A 248 23.66 4.67 8.78
N VAL A 249 23.92 4.83 10.08
CA VAL A 249 24.80 3.92 10.83
C VAL A 249 24.33 2.47 10.68
N ALA A 250 25.25 1.60 10.29
CA ALA A 250 25.01 0.18 10.06
C ALA A 250 23.90 -0.13 9.01
N HIS A 251 23.67 0.79 8.07
CA HIS A 251 22.66 0.68 7.00
C HIS A 251 21.23 0.53 7.55
N ARG A 252 20.97 1.10 8.73
CA ARG A 252 19.67 1.00 9.40
C ARG A 252 18.82 2.20 9.05
N LEU A 253 17.80 1.96 8.24
CA LEU A 253 16.78 2.97 7.97
C LEU A 253 16.10 3.39 9.28
N PRO A 254 16.02 4.69 9.57
CA PRO A 254 15.18 5.20 10.66
C PRO A 254 13.70 5.03 10.29
N GLU A 255 12.83 5.22 11.28
CA GLU A 255 11.37 5.39 11.09
C GLU A 255 11.03 6.28 9.90
N LEU A 256 11.71 7.42 9.82
CA LEU A 256 11.56 8.47 8.83
C LEU A 256 12.85 9.34 8.81
N PHE A 257 13.03 10.08 7.73
CA PHE A 257 14.10 11.07 7.58
C PHE A 257 13.58 12.33 6.86
N SER A 258 14.37 13.40 6.88
CA SER A 258 13.95 14.71 6.37
C SER A 258 13.61 14.66 4.89
N GLY A 259 12.60 15.41 4.46
CA GLY A 259 12.30 15.54 3.03
C GLY A 259 13.08 16.63 2.29
N LEU A 260 14.31 16.94 2.73
CA LEU A 260 15.18 17.86 2.00
C LEU A 260 15.48 17.30 0.60
N PRO A 261 15.61 18.17 -0.43
CA PRO A 261 16.00 17.74 -1.76
C PRO A 261 17.41 17.12 -1.76
N ARG A 262 17.65 16.22 -2.69
CA ARG A 262 18.94 15.60 -2.96
C ARG A 262 19.79 16.52 -3.85
N ASP A 263 20.33 17.56 -3.24
CA ASP A 263 21.30 18.44 -3.87
C ASP A 263 22.73 17.88 -3.79
N GLU A 264 23.66 18.46 -4.55
CA GLU A 264 25.07 18.07 -4.51
C GLU A 264 25.64 18.23 -3.08
N GLY A 265 26.20 17.15 -2.53
CA GLY A 265 26.75 17.11 -1.18
C GLY A 265 25.71 16.95 -0.06
N ALA A 266 24.41 16.91 -0.38
CA ALA A 266 23.36 16.61 0.60
C ALA A 266 23.34 15.11 0.96
N PHE A 267 22.80 14.81 2.14
CA PHE A 267 22.57 13.45 2.63
C PHE A 267 21.24 13.42 3.40
N PRO A 268 20.55 12.27 3.50
CA PRO A 268 19.29 12.19 4.21
C PRO A 268 19.51 12.43 5.71
N VAL A 269 18.79 13.42 6.27
CA VAL A 269 18.94 13.78 7.68
C VAL A 269 17.92 13.02 8.52
N GLN A 270 18.38 12.24 9.49
CA GLN A 270 17.49 11.51 10.40
C GLN A 270 16.58 12.49 11.18
N TYR A 271 15.29 12.18 11.28
CA TYR A 271 14.36 12.94 12.12
C TYR A 271 14.69 12.79 13.62
N LEU A 272 14.56 13.89 14.36
CA LEU A 272 14.86 13.90 15.80
C LEU A 272 13.82 13.09 16.58
N GLY A 273 14.25 11.99 17.21
CA GLY A 273 13.35 11.09 17.94
C GLY A 273 12.81 9.94 17.10
N ALA A 274 13.28 9.78 15.86
CA ALA A 274 12.99 8.59 15.06
C ALA A 274 13.43 7.31 15.76
N ASN A 275 12.60 6.27 15.69
CA ASN A 275 13.00 4.93 16.12
C ASN A 275 14.00 4.31 15.12
N VAL A 276 15.10 3.70 15.60
CA VAL A 276 16.15 3.10 14.76
C VAL A 276 16.59 1.70 15.25
N PRO A 277 16.16 0.60 14.59
CA PRO A 277 15.12 0.54 13.57
C PRO A 277 13.73 0.48 14.19
N GLN A 278 12.73 0.89 13.42
CA GLN A 278 11.33 0.56 13.70
C GLN A 278 10.87 -0.60 12.80
N ALA A 279 9.86 -1.33 13.26
CA ALA A 279 9.38 -2.53 12.58
C ALA A 279 8.98 -2.29 11.11
N TRP A 280 8.25 -1.21 10.81
CA TRP A 280 7.84 -0.92 9.43
C TRP A 280 9.01 -0.47 8.54
N ALA A 281 10.02 0.23 9.10
CA ALA A 281 11.18 0.69 8.35
C ALA A 281 12.06 -0.50 7.97
N ALA A 282 12.26 -1.44 8.92
CA ALA A 282 12.92 -2.70 8.66
C ALA A 282 12.16 -3.56 7.62
N ALA A 283 10.82 -3.66 7.74
CA ALA A 283 10.00 -4.42 6.80
C ALA A 283 10.03 -3.85 5.37
N SER A 284 10.24 -2.55 5.22
CA SER A 284 10.31 -1.85 3.93
C SER A 284 11.39 -2.42 3.03
N VAL A 285 12.54 -2.79 3.59
CA VAL A 285 13.67 -3.39 2.84
C VAL A 285 13.22 -4.69 2.17
N PHE A 286 12.61 -5.60 2.94
CA PHE A 286 12.11 -6.88 2.40
C PHE A 286 11.00 -6.67 1.37
N ARG A 287 10.12 -5.68 1.61
CA ARG A 287 9.08 -5.33 0.65
C ARG A 287 9.65 -4.82 -0.66
N LEU A 288 10.65 -3.93 -0.63
CA LEU A 288 11.31 -3.40 -1.82
C LEU A 288 12.04 -4.51 -2.60
N VAL A 289 12.71 -5.44 -1.91
CA VAL A 289 13.29 -6.63 -2.55
C VAL A 289 12.21 -7.45 -3.27
N ALA A 290 11.08 -7.72 -2.61
CA ALA A 290 9.98 -8.45 -3.23
C ALA A 290 9.36 -7.70 -4.43
N VAL A 291 9.33 -6.36 -4.39
CA VAL A 291 8.88 -5.51 -5.49
C VAL A 291 9.81 -5.62 -6.70
N LEU A 292 11.13 -5.49 -6.48
CA LEU A 292 12.14 -5.58 -7.54
C LEU A 292 12.19 -6.97 -8.20
N CYS A 293 12.01 -8.02 -7.41
CA CYS A 293 11.92 -9.40 -7.92
C CYS A 293 10.54 -9.75 -8.48
N GLY A 294 9.52 -8.89 -8.30
CA GLY A 294 8.14 -9.15 -8.67
C GLY A 294 7.57 -10.43 -8.05
N ILE A 295 7.85 -10.66 -6.76
CA ILE A 295 7.47 -11.90 -6.07
C ILE A 295 6.05 -11.79 -5.52
N HIS A 296 5.19 -12.72 -5.95
CA HIS A 296 3.82 -12.82 -5.49
C HIS A 296 3.42 -14.27 -5.25
N ALA A 297 3.12 -14.59 -4.00
CA ALA A 297 2.49 -15.85 -3.65
C ALA A 297 0.99 -15.78 -3.96
N HIS A 298 0.45 -16.86 -4.52
CA HIS A 298 -0.97 -17.02 -4.82
C HIS A 298 -1.42 -18.44 -4.46
N SER A 299 -2.34 -18.55 -3.53
CA SER A 299 -2.99 -19.79 -3.12
C SER A 299 -4.49 -19.68 -3.31
N ASP A 300 -5.08 -20.74 -3.86
CA ASP A 300 -6.52 -20.91 -4.02
C ASP A 300 -6.89 -22.40 -3.89
N ALA A 301 -8.13 -22.75 -4.21
CA ALA A 301 -8.62 -24.12 -4.15
C ALA A 301 -7.89 -25.09 -5.11
N SER A 302 -7.23 -24.58 -6.16
CA SER A 302 -6.53 -25.39 -7.17
C SER A 302 -5.06 -25.61 -6.85
N GLY A 303 -4.50 -24.95 -5.82
CA GLY A 303 -3.11 -25.11 -5.42
C GLY A 303 -2.43 -23.79 -5.07
N SER A 304 -1.11 -23.86 -4.87
CA SER A 304 -0.28 -22.71 -4.49
C SER A 304 0.83 -22.47 -5.51
N ARG A 305 0.95 -21.22 -5.96
CA ARG A 305 1.97 -20.76 -6.91
C ARG A 305 2.76 -19.59 -6.34
N LEU A 306 4.02 -19.50 -6.73
CA LEU A 306 4.88 -18.35 -6.51
C LEU A 306 5.22 -17.73 -7.87
N TYR A 307 4.65 -16.59 -8.14
CA TYR A 307 4.95 -15.79 -9.33
C TYR A 307 6.21 -14.98 -9.08
N VAL A 308 7.12 -14.98 -10.06
CA VAL A 308 8.36 -14.21 -10.04
C VAL A 308 8.49 -13.50 -11.39
N ALA A 309 8.44 -12.18 -11.38
CA ALA A 309 8.68 -11.32 -12.53
C ALA A 309 9.75 -10.30 -12.18
N PRO A 310 11.04 -10.61 -12.31
CA PRO A 310 12.09 -9.69 -11.93
C PRO A 310 12.19 -8.48 -12.87
N ALA A 311 12.48 -7.33 -12.29
CA ALA A 311 12.89 -6.13 -12.98
C ALA A 311 13.99 -5.45 -12.14
N LEU A 312 15.13 -6.13 -12.00
CA LEU A 312 16.23 -5.62 -11.18
C LEU A 312 16.87 -4.37 -11.81
N PRO A 313 17.23 -3.37 -11.00
CA PRO A 313 18.00 -2.22 -11.47
C PRO A 313 19.47 -2.60 -11.71
N GLU A 314 20.19 -1.81 -12.51
CA GLU A 314 21.58 -2.10 -12.91
C GLU A 314 22.56 -2.29 -11.73
N TRP A 315 22.32 -1.61 -10.61
CA TRP A 315 23.16 -1.72 -9.41
C TRP A 315 22.93 -3.03 -8.62
N ILE A 316 21.91 -3.83 -8.98
CA ILE A 316 21.72 -5.21 -8.53
C ILE A 316 21.79 -6.14 -9.75
N PRO A 317 22.99 -6.44 -10.26
CA PRO A 317 23.13 -7.32 -11.43
C PRO A 317 22.64 -8.75 -11.13
N GLU A 318 22.76 -9.18 -9.87
CA GLU A 318 22.37 -10.51 -9.40
C GLU A 318 21.89 -10.44 -7.95
N LEU A 319 20.85 -11.21 -7.61
CA LEU A 319 20.37 -11.38 -6.24
C LEU A 319 19.99 -12.83 -5.98
N THR A 320 20.56 -13.42 -4.93
CA THR A 320 20.18 -14.76 -4.45
C THR A 320 19.30 -14.65 -3.21
N LEU A 321 18.06 -15.12 -3.31
CA LEU A 321 17.13 -15.25 -2.21
C LEU A 321 17.23 -16.66 -1.64
N THR A 322 17.76 -16.81 -0.43
CA THR A 322 17.85 -18.12 0.24
C THR A 322 16.79 -18.28 1.31
N ARG A 323 16.24 -19.49 1.43
CA ARG A 323 15.23 -19.89 2.43
C ARG A 323 13.99 -18.99 2.41
N LEU A 324 13.56 -18.57 1.22
CA LEU A 324 12.29 -17.85 1.05
C LEU A 324 11.15 -18.77 1.47
N ARG A 325 10.53 -18.50 2.61
CA ARG A 325 9.49 -19.36 3.18
C ARG A 325 8.19 -19.24 2.38
N ALA A 326 7.69 -20.39 1.93
CA ALA A 326 6.36 -20.55 1.36
C ALA A 326 5.85 -21.96 1.68
N GLY A 327 4.54 -22.11 1.85
CA GLY A 327 3.94 -23.37 2.26
C GLY A 327 4.51 -23.87 3.59
N ARG A 328 4.97 -25.13 3.61
CA ARG A 328 5.64 -25.75 4.76
C ARG A 328 7.16 -25.82 4.63
N GLY A 329 7.71 -25.30 3.53
CA GLY A 329 9.13 -25.39 3.20
C GLY A 329 9.73 -24.04 2.85
N SER A 330 10.51 -24.01 1.78
CA SER A 330 11.24 -22.85 1.30
C SER A 330 11.69 -22.98 -0.17
N LEU A 331 12.11 -21.86 -0.75
CA LEU A 331 12.77 -21.82 -2.04
C LEU A 331 14.09 -21.06 -1.93
N ASP A 332 15.06 -21.47 -2.76
CA ASP A 332 16.23 -20.69 -3.07
C ASP A 332 16.12 -20.24 -4.54
N LEU A 333 16.14 -18.93 -4.77
CA LEU A 333 15.97 -18.33 -6.09
C LEU A 333 17.21 -17.48 -6.43
N LEU A 334 17.72 -17.64 -7.64
CA LEU A 334 18.74 -16.77 -8.20
C LEU A 334 18.10 -15.86 -9.25
N VAL A 335 18.23 -14.55 -9.07
CA VAL A 335 17.61 -13.56 -9.95
C VAL A 335 18.70 -12.76 -10.65
N ARG A 336 18.62 -12.64 -11.98
CA ARG A 336 19.58 -11.90 -12.83
C ARG A 336 18.83 -11.06 -13.85
N GLY A 337 18.86 -9.74 -13.69
CA GLY A 337 18.10 -8.82 -14.54
C GLY A 337 16.60 -9.13 -14.52
N ARG A 338 16.09 -9.78 -15.58
CA ARG A 338 14.69 -10.24 -15.72
C ARG A 338 14.49 -11.75 -15.56
N GLU A 339 15.58 -12.49 -15.43
CA GLU A 339 15.57 -13.95 -15.34
C GLU A 339 15.55 -14.38 -13.88
N CYS A 340 14.96 -15.55 -13.64
CA CYS A 340 14.96 -16.22 -12.35
C CYS A 340 15.30 -17.70 -12.56
N GLU A 341 16.19 -18.23 -11.74
CA GLU A 341 16.56 -19.64 -11.71
C GLU A 341 16.18 -20.21 -10.33
N ILE A 342 15.55 -21.37 -10.31
CA ILE A 342 15.15 -22.07 -9.09
C ILE A 342 16.31 -22.97 -8.67
N LEU A 343 17.06 -22.56 -7.66
CA LEU A 343 18.20 -23.34 -7.15
C LEU A 343 17.73 -24.49 -6.26
N ARG A 344 16.65 -24.26 -5.50
CA ARG A 344 16.02 -25.25 -4.63
C ARG A 344 14.54 -24.92 -4.45
N ASN A 345 13.69 -25.93 -4.41
CA ASN A 345 12.30 -25.78 -4.02
C ASN A 345 11.81 -26.98 -3.21
N ASP A 346 11.59 -26.78 -1.91
CA ASP A 346 10.91 -27.74 -1.02
C ASP A 346 9.63 -27.16 -0.40
N SER A 347 9.17 -26.01 -0.92
CA SER A 347 8.01 -25.28 -0.43
C SER A 347 6.67 -25.95 -0.73
N GLY A 348 6.63 -26.74 -1.81
CA GLY A 348 5.40 -27.27 -2.41
C GLY A 348 4.66 -26.26 -3.30
N PHE A 349 5.18 -25.04 -3.48
CA PHE A 349 4.64 -24.07 -4.42
C PHE A 349 5.19 -24.30 -5.82
N GLU A 350 4.33 -24.20 -6.83
CA GLU A 350 4.74 -24.15 -8.23
C GLU A 350 5.28 -22.76 -8.56
N VAL A 351 6.47 -22.67 -9.15
CA VAL A 351 7.09 -21.37 -9.47
C VAL A 351 6.76 -20.98 -10.91
N HIS A 352 6.19 -19.80 -11.10
CA HIS A 352 5.75 -19.28 -12.39
C HIS A 352 6.53 -18.01 -12.74
N HIS A 353 7.04 -17.92 -13.98
CA HIS A 353 7.64 -16.70 -14.49
C HIS A 353 6.56 -15.77 -15.03
N GLY A 354 6.41 -14.60 -14.43
CA GLY A 354 5.38 -13.63 -14.82
C GLY A 354 4.59 -13.09 -13.63
N VAL A 355 3.46 -12.46 -13.92
CA VAL A 355 2.58 -11.85 -12.93
C VAL A 355 1.35 -12.73 -12.66
N PRO A 356 0.77 -12.70 -11.44
CA PRO A 356 -0.46 -13.43 -11.16
C PRO A 356 -1.64 -12.93 -12.02
N PRO A 357 -2.55 -13.82 -12.46
CA PRO A 357 -3.76 -13.43 -13.19
C PRO A 357 -4.65 -12.48 -12.38
N GLY A 358 -5.33 -11.53 -13.04
CA GLY A 358 -6.29 -10.63 -12.37
C GLY A 358 -5.66 -9.58 -11.45
N ARG A 359 -4.33 -9.49 -11.39
CA ARG A 359 -3.62 -8.35 -10.78
C ARG A 359 -3.23 -7.27 -11.77
N THR A 360 -3.28 -7.55 -13.07
CA THR A 360 -3.16 -6.54 -14.13
C THR A 360 -4.46 -5.75 -14.19
N PRO A 361 -4.45 -4.44 -13.91
CA PRO A 361 -5.63 -3.60 -14.01
C PRO A 361 -6.14 -3.62 -15.47
N GLY A 362 -7.35 -4.15 -15.70
CA GLY A 362 -7.96 -4.32 -17.03
C GLY A 362 -8.44 -5.74 -17.36
N GLU A 363 -8.00 -6.79 -16.64
CA GLU A 363 -8.51 -8.16 -16.84
C GLU A 363 -9.79 -8.46 -16.04
N ALA A 364 -10.08 -7.66 -15.02
CA ALA A 364 -11.29 -7.80 -14.22
C ALA A 364 -12.48 -7.09 -14.90
N GLY A 365 -13.08 -7.76 -15.90
CA GLY A 365 -14.45 -7.47 -16.34
C GLY A 365 -14.61 -6.86 -17.75
N SER A 366 -14.31 -7.63 -18.79
CA SER A 366 -15.25 -7.64 -19.93
C SER A 366 -16.29 -8.70 -19.60
N PRO A 367 -17.60 -8.37 -19.48
CA PRO A 367 -18.63 -9.39 -19.42
C PRO A 367 -18.51 -10.17 -20.72
N GLY A 368 -18.13 -11.45 -20.62
CA GLY A 368 -18.08 -12.33 -21.77
C GLY A 368 -19.44 -12.33 -22.45
N ASP A 369 -19.43 -12.05 -23.75
CA ASP A 369 -20.54 -12.30 -24.66
C ASP A 369 -21.03 -13.73 -24.46
N ALA A 370 -22.13 -13.86 -23.71
CA ALA A 370 -22.96 -15.03 -23.77
C ALA A 370 -23.98 -14.79 -24.88
N SER A 371 -23.71 -15.36 -26.05
CA SER A 371 -24.73 -15.72 -27.04
C SER A 371 -24.21 -16.89 -27.89
N PRO A 372 -25.08 -17.78 -28.38
CA PRO A 372 -26.53 -17.84 -28.22
C PRO A 372 -27.03 -18.84 -27.16
#